data_AF-A0A4Q6J6V0-F1
#
_entry.id   AF-A0A4Q6J6V0-F1
#
_cell.length_a   1.000
_cell.length_b   1.000
_cell.length_c   1.000
_cell.angle_alpha   90.00
_cell.angle_beta   90.00
_cell.angle_gamma   90.00
#
_symmetry.space_group_name_H-M   'P 1'
#
loop_
_entity.id
_entity.type
_entity.pdbx_description
1 polymer ?
#
loop_
_entity_poly.entity_id
_entity_poly.type
_entity_poly.pdbx_seq_one_letter_code
_entity_poly.pdbx_strand_id
1 'polypeptide(L)'
;MKEQLELLSKYSGKTIEEIETLFIGNPSLLSASVLGVNVFEELKTQINKNQVLKELIVYINDNYSVGDKLAPDRNVAEALGYERSTIREYYPHLKLFGYLDVHHGKSTVFKRSFEKHIIELVKS
;
A
#
# COMPACT_ATOMS: atom_id res chain seq x y z
N MET A 1 5.37 20.13 -10.65
CA MET A 1 3.91 20.16 -10.78
C MET A 1 3.42 19.30 -11.94
N LYS A 2 4.01 19.42 -13.14
CA LYS A 2 3.67 18.59 -14.31
C LYS A 2 3.80 17.08 -14.03
N GLU A 3 4.92 16.64 -13.47
CA GLU A 3 5.16 15.23 -13.09
C GLU A 3 4.10 14.68 -12.12
N GLN A 4 3.68 15.48 -11.14
CA GLN A 4 2.66 15.07 -10.18
C GLN A 4 1.27 14.98 -10.81
N LEU A 5 0.96 15.83 -11.79
CA LEU A 5 -0.28 15.74 -12.58
C LEU A 5 -0.28 14.49 -13.49
N GLU A 6 0.87 14.12 -14.06
CA GLU A 6 1.03 12.88 -14.83
C GLU A 6 0.81 11.64 -13.95
N LEU A 7 1.36 11.65 -12.72
CA LEU A 7 1.15 10.57 -11.75
C LEU A 7 -0.31 10.52 -11.25
N LEU A 8 -0.92 11.66 -10.95
CA LEU A 8 -2.35 11.72 -10.62
C LEU A 8 -3.20 11.19 -11.77
N SER A 9 -2.87 11.53 -13.02
CA SER A 9 -3.55 11.02 -14.22
C SER A 9 -3.44 9.51 -14.31
N LYS A 10 -2.22 8.98 -14.19
CA LYS A 10 -1.96 7.53 -14.16
C LYS A 10 -2.78 6.81 -13.09
N TYR A 11 -2.81 7.34 -11.87
CA TYR A 11 -3.46 6.67 -10.74
C TYR A 11 -4.96 6.88 -10.63
N SER A 12 -5.48 7.98 -11.14
CA SER A 12 -6.93 8.22 -11.15
C SER A 12 -7.62 7.68 -12.41
N GLY A 13 -6.85 7.37 -13.46
CA GLY A 13 -7.38 7.05 -14.79
C GLY A 13 -8.01 8.23 -15.51
N LYS A 14 -7.80 9.46 -15.02
CA LYS A 14 -8.33 10.72 -15.59
C LYS A 14 -7.27 11.41 -16.43
N THR A 15 -7.68 12.23 -17.39
CA THR A 15 -6.74 13.10 -18.10
C THR A 15 -6.26 14.24 -17.18
N ILE A 16 -5.13 14.86 -17.54
CA ILE A 16 -4.63 16.03 -16.80
C ILE A 16 -5.66 17.17 -16.83
N GLU A 17 -6.32 17.38 -17.96
CA GLU A 17 -7.35 18.42 -18.10
C GLU A 17 -8.57 18.16 -17.21
N GLU A 18 -9.00 16.91 -17.07
CA GLU A 18 -10.06 16.52 -16.13
C GLU A 18 -9.64 16.74 -14.67
N ILE A 19 -8.38 16.44 -14.34
CA ILE A 19 -7.81 16.67 -13.00
C ILE A 19 -7.77 18.15 -12.68
N GLU A 20 -7.24 18.97 -13.58
CA GLU A 20 -7.19 20.42 -13.41
C GLU A 20 -8.59 20.97 -13.22
N THR A 21 -9.54 20.57 -14.08
CA THR A 21 -10.96 20.95 -14.00
C THR A 21 -11.60 20.61 -12.66
N LEU A 22 -11.34 19.41 -12.13
CA LEU A 22 -11.85 18.97 -10.83
C LEU A 22 -11.39 19.87 -9.66
N PHE A 23 -10.24 20.53 -9.81
CA PHE A 23 -9.64 21.31 -8.74
C PHE A 23 -9.60 22.83 -8.98
N ILE A 24 -10.15 23.34 -10.09
CA ILE A 24 -10.22 24.79 -10.39
C ILE A 24 -10.79 25.60 -9.21
N GLY A 25 -11.83 25.08 -8.55
CA GLY A 25 -12.47 25.74 -7.41
C GLY A 25 -11.88 25.37 -6.04
N ASN A 26 -10.86 24.50 -5.98
CA ASN A 26 -10.34 23.98 -4.71
C ASN A 26 -8.82 23.69 -4.76
N PRO A 27 -7.97 24.73 -4.82
CA PRO A 27 -6.51 24.56 -4.95
C PRO A 27 -5.84 23.81 -3.78
N SER A 28 -6.42 23.89 -2.57
CA SER A 28 -5.95 23.13 -1.42
C SER A 28 -6.17 21.63 -1.60
N LEU A 29 -7.25 21.22 -2.28
CA LEU A 29 -7.51 19.82 -2.60
C LEU A 29 -6.54 19.27 -3.67
N LEU A 30 -6.17 20.09 -4.67
CA LEU A 30 -5.10 19.74 -5.60
C LEU A 30 -3.77 19.54 -4.86
N SER A 31 -3.43 20.46 -3.96
CA SER A 31 -2.20 20.40 -3.16
C SER A 31 -2.16 19.13 -2.28
N ALA A 32 -3.28 18.80 -1.62
CA ALA A 32 -3.40 17.58 -0.85
C ALA A 32 -3.28 16.31 -1.71
N SER A 33 -3.87 16.32 -2.92
CA SER A 33 -3.79 15.20 -3.87
C SER A 33 -2.36 14.99 -4.37
N VAL A 34 -1.64 16.07 -4.66
CA VAL A 34 -0.21 16.03 -5.03
C VAL A 34 0.64 15.46 -3.89
N LEU A 35 0.42 15.88 -2.64
CA LEU A 35 1.09 15.30 -1.48
C LEU A 35 0.80 13.79 -1.36
N GLY A 36 -0.46 13.39 -1.54
CA GLY A 36 -0.86 11.98 -1.49
C GLY A 36 -0.13 11.12 -2.53
N VAL A 37 0.02 11.64 -3.76
CA VAL A 37 0.75 10.93 -4.83
C VAL A 37 2.25 10.83 -4.54
N ASN A 38 2.87 11.88 -4.01
CA ASN A 38 4.28 11.82 -3.62
C ASN A 38 4.52 10.77 -2.52
N VAL A 39 3.64 10.74 -1.51
CA VAL A 39 3.68 9.69 -0.47
C VAL A 39 3.54 8.32 -1.12
N PHE A 40 2.62 8.17 -2.07
CA PHE A 40 2.41 6.89 -2.76
C PHE A 40 3.65 6.42 -3.54
N GLU A 41 4.35 7.31 -4.25
CA GLU A 41 5.61 6.97 -4.94
C GLU A 41 6.75 6.59 -3.97
N GLU A 42 6.83 7.27 -2.82
CA GLU A 42 7.80 6.90 -1.80
C GLU A 42 7.49 5.50 -1.25
N LEU A 43 6.22 5.22 -0.94
CA LEU A 43 5.78 3.90 -0.50
C LEU A 43 6.10 2.81 -1.54
N LYS A 44 5.84 3.08 -2.81
CA LYS A 44 6.22 2.21 -3.92
C LYS A 44 7.72 1.92 -3.89
N THR A 45 8.53 2.95 -3.74
CA THR A 45 9.99 2.83 -3.73
C THR A 45 10.47 2.00 -2.55
N GLN A 46 9.89 2.20 -1.36
CA GLN A 46 10.20 1.43 -0.15
C GLN A 46 9.82 -0.04 -0.30
N ILE A 47 8.62 -0.33 -0.81
CA ILE A 47 8.18 -1.70 -1.13
C ILE A 47 9.14 -2.31 -2.17
N ASN A 48 9.51 -1.55 -3.21
CA ASN A 48 10.32 -2.07 -4.28
C ASN A 48 11.75 -2.43 -3.90
N LYS A 49 12.30 -1.76 -2.89
CA LYS A 49 13.64 -2.03 -2.35
C LYS A 49 13.66 -3.11 -1.27
N ASN A 50 12.50 -3.49 -0.72
CA ASN A 50 12.42 -4.41 0.42
C ASN A 50 11.81 -5.76 0.03
N GLN A 51 12.67 -6.77 -0.13
CA GLN A 51 12.26 -8.11 -0.55
C GLN A 51 11.27 -8.76 0.43
N VAL A 52 11.52 -8.65 1.73
CA VAL A 52 10.64 -9.24 2.75
C VAL A 52 9.24 -8.64 2.68
N LEU A 53 9.16 -7.31 2.52
CA LEU A 53 7.89 -6.60 2.42
C LEU A 53 7.12 -7.02 1.17
N LYS A 54 7.80 -7.20 0.02
CA LYS A 54 7.17 -7.72 -1.21
C LYS A 54 6.60 -9.12 -1.00
N GLU A 55 7.42 -10.04 -0.51
CA GLU A 55 7.01 -11.44 -0.32
C GLU A 55 5.85 -11.54 0.66
N LEU A 56 5.86 -10.73 1.73
CA LEU A 56 4.76 -10.65 2.67
C LEU A 56 3.47 -10.13 2.01
N ILE A 57 3.55 -9.07 1.18
CA ILE A 57 2.39 -8.56 0.43
C ILE A 57 1.86 -9.62 -0.53
N VAL A 58 2.72 -10.30 -1.28
CA VAL A 58 2.32 -11.37 -2.22
C VAL A 58 1.64 -12.50 -1.46
N TYR A 59 2.26 -13.01 -0.40
CA TYR A 59 1.70 -14.08 0.42
C TYR A 59 0.34 -13.71 1.00
N ILE A 60 0.17 -12.49 1.51
CA ILE A 60 -1.13 -12.06 2.05
C ILE A 60 -2.20 -12.04 0.94
N ASN A 61 -1.91 -11.49 -0.24
CA ASN A 61 -2.87 -11.46 -1.36
C ASN A 61 -3.24 -12.85 -1.87
N ASP A 62 -2.28 -13.77 -1.91
CA ASP A 62 -2.48 -15.09 -2.49
C ASP A 62 -3.23 -16.04 -1.54
N ASN A 63 -3.19 -15.78 -0.23
CA ASN A 63 -3.71 -16.69 0.79
C ASN A 63 -4.90 -16.15 1.61
N TYR A 64 -5.21 -14.85 1.53
CA TYR A 64 -6.25 -14.23 2.35
C TYR A 64 -7.14 -13.30 1.52
N SER A 65 -8.41 -13.22 1.90
CA SER A 65 -9.38 -12.25 1.41
C SER A 65 -9.49 -11.04 2.33
N VAL A 66 -9.98 -9.92 1.80
CA VAL A 66 -10.20 -8.71 2.60
C VAL A 66 -11.16 -9.00 3.75
N GLY A 67 -10.77 -8.62 4.96
CA GLY A 67 -11.52 -8.91 6.18
C GLY A 67 -11.09 -10.19 6.89
N ASP A 68 -10.29 -11.05 6.24
CA ASP A 68 -9.76 -12.25 6.87
C ASP A 68 -8.75 -11.91 7.97
N LYS A 69 -8.70 -12.78 8.98
CA LYS A 69 -7.65 -12.75 9.99
C LYS A 69 -6.44 -13.50 9.44
N LEU A 70 -5.28 -12.85 9.47
CA LEU A 70 -4.01 -13.50 9.17
C LEU A 70 -3.75 -14.61 10.20
N ALA A 71 -3.06 -15.65 9.76
CA ALA A 71 -2.48 -16.64 10.66
C ALA A 71 -1.51 -15.96 11.65
N PRO A 72 -1.20 -16.61 12.79
CA PRO A 72 -0.22 -16.08 13.74
C PRO A 72 1.12 -15.76 13.06
N ASP A 73 1.82 -14.72 13.51
CA ASP A 73 3.08 -14.26 12.87
C ASP A 73 4.08 -15.39 12.65
N ARG A 74 4.13 -16.36 13.57
CA ARG A 74 5.00 -17.54 13.46
C ARG A 74 4.71 -18.36 12.21
N ASN A 75 3.44 -18.60 11.91
CA ASN A 75 3.01 -19.40 10.76
C ASN A 75 3.26 -18.64 9.45
N VAL A 76 3.03 -17.32 9.45
CA VAL A 76 3.35 -16.47 8.30
C VAL A 76 4.86 -16.46 8.03
N ALA A 77 5.67 -16.34 9.08
CA ALA A 77 7.12 -16.35 8.97
C ALA A 77 7.66 -17.70 8.48
N GLU A 78 7.14 -18.81 9.02
CA GLU A 78 7.47 -20.16 8.57
C GLU A 78 7.11 -20.38 7.09
N ALA A 79 5.93 -19.94 6.66
CA ALA A 79 5.51 -20.04 5.26
C ALA A 79 6.40 -19.23 4.30
N LEU A 80 7.01 -18.15 4.77
CA LEU A 80 7.89 -17.28 4.00
C LEU A 80 9.39 -17.59 4.20
N GLY A 81 9.75 -18.52 5.09
CA GLY A 81 11.14 -18.84 5.39
C GLY A 81 11.91 -17.76 6.17
N TYR A 82 11.21 -16.91 6.94
CA TYR A 82 11.83 -15.87 7.76
C TYR A 82 11.70 -16.14 9.26
N GLU A 83 12.51 -15.42 10.04
CA GLU A 83 12.31 -15.33 11.48
C GLU A 83 11.03 -14.55 11.81
N ARG A 84 10.37 -14.96 12.90
CA ARG A 84 9.14 -14.30 13.36
C ARG A 84 9.35 -12.80 13.62
N SER A 85 10.52 -12.44 14.16
CA SER A 85 10.88 -11.03 14.43
C SER A 85 10.93 -10.21 13.15
N THR A 86 11.48 -10.77 12.06
CA THR A 86 11.56 -10.13 10.76
C THR A 86 10.18 -9.79 10.22
N ILE A 87 9.24 -10.75 10.19
CA ILE A 87 7.87 -10.48 9.71
C ILE A 87 7.16 -9.44 10.58
N ARG A 88 7.33 -9.54 11.90
CA ARG A 88 6.68 -8.62 12.85
C ARG A 88 7.14 -7.16 12.67
N GLU A 89 8.36 -6.93 12.23
CA GLU A 89 8.89 -5.59 11.94
C GLU A 89 8.16 -4.89 10.77
N TYR A 90 7.61 -5.68 9.83
CA TYR A 90 6.93 -5.14 8.65
C TYR A 90 5.42 -4.91 8.85
N TYR A 91 4.82 -5.44 9.91
CA TYR A 91 3.40 -5.25 10.19
C TYR A 91 3.02 -3.77 10.47
N PRO A 92 3.82 -2.98 11.22
CA PRO A 92 3.59 -1.55 11.36
C PRO A 92 3.58 -0.80 10.02
N HIS A 93 4.47 -1.17 9.09
CA HIS A 93 4.52 -0.58 7.74
C HIS A 93 3.22 -0.87 6.98
N LEU A 94 2.82 -2.13 6.93
CA LEU A 94 1.56 -2.54 6.30
C LEU A 94 0.32 -1.93 6.96
N LYS A 95 0.36 -1.70 8.28
CA LYS A 95 -0.70 -0.98 8.99
C LYS A 95 -0.75 0.50 8.62
N LEU A 96 0.41 1.16 8.58
CA LEU A 96 0.51 2.56 8.14
C LEU A 96 -0.06 2.73 6.72
N PHE A 97 0.16 1.73 5.87
CA PHE A 97 -0.38 1.71 4.51
C PHE A 97 -1.82 1.21 4.45
N GLY A 98 -2.56 1.12 5.56
CA GLY A 98 -3.95 0.66 5.57
C GLY A 98 -4.17 -0.73 4.95
N TYR A 99 -3.10 -1.52 4.84
CA TYR A 99 -3.07 -2.85 4.25
C TYR A 99 -3.32 -3.92 5.30
N LEU A 100 -2.96 -3.66 6.56
CA LEU A 100 -3.32 -4.49 7.70
C LEU A 100 -3.98 -3.65 8.79
N ASP A 101 -4.90 -4.25 9.52
CA ASP A 101 -5.35 -3.73 10.80
C ASP A 101 -4.81 -4.61 11.92
N VAL A 102 -3.74 -4.15 12.56
CA VAL A 102 -3.01 -4.89 13.59
C VAL A 102 -3.53 -4.49 14.97
N HIS A 103 -4.16 -5.44 15.66
CA HIS A 103 -4.56 -5.34 17.07
C HIS A 103 -3.63 -6.19 17.93
N HIS A 104 -2.76 -5.54 18.71
CA HIS A 104 -1.80 -6.23 19.57
C HIS A 104 -2.50 -7.24 20.51
N GLY A 105 -2.03 -8.49 20.49
CA GLY A 105 -2.56 -9.57 21.33
C GLY A 105 -3.92 -10.15 20.91
N LYS A 106 -4.47 -9.73 19.75
CA LYS A 106 -5.75 -10.25 19.24
C LYS A 106 -5.57 -10.91 17.88
N SER A 107 -5.72 -10.12 16.81
CA SER A 107 -5.68 -10.60 15.44
C SER A 107 -5.22 -9.48 14.52
N THR A 108 -4.44 -9.86 13.51
CA THR A 108 -4.13 -8.99 12.38
C THR A 108 -5.15 -9.27 11.29
N VAL A 109 -5.86 -8.25 10.84
CA VAL A 109 -6.91 -8.38 9.82
C VAL A 109 -6.39 -7.83 8.50
N PHE A 110 -6.57 -8.58 7.42
CA PHE A 110 -6.26 -8.10 6.09
C PHE A 110 -7.23 -6.96 5.72
N LYS A 111 -6.67 -5.79 5.45
CA LYS A 111 -7.39 -4.63 4.93
C LYS A 111 -6.91 -4.36 3.50
N ARG A 112 -7.68 -3.60 2.74
CA ARG A 112 -7.33 -3.34 1.34
C ARG A 112 -7.61 -1.90 0.94
N SER A 113 -7.07 -0.96 1.71
CA SER A 113 -7.29 0.47 1.45
C SER A 113 -6.62 0.98 0.15
N PHE A 114 -5.71 0.21 -0.47
CA PHE A 114 -4.93 0.62 -1.66
C PHE A 114 -5.09 -0.38 -2.82
N GLU A 115 -6.33 -0.74 -3.13
CA GLU A 115 -6.72 -1.97 -3.83
C GLU A 115 -6.09 -2.25 -5.21
N LYS A 116 -5.78 -1.23 -6.01
CA LYS A 116 -5.29 -1.46 -7.39
C LYS A 116 -3.80 -1.24 -7.56
N HIS A 117 -3.25 -0.17 -6.98
CA HIS A 117 -1.89 0.22 -7.35
C HIS A 117 -0.83 -0.66 -6.67
N ILE A 118 -0.89 -0.94 -5.36
CA ILE A 118 0.20 -1.69 -4.69
C ILE A 118 0.45 -3.08 -5.31
N ILE A 119 -0.59 -3.77 -5.77
CA ILE A 119 -0.42 -5.09 -6.42
C ILE A 119 0.28 -4.94 -7.78
N GLU A 120 -0.06 -3.92 -8.57
CA GLU A 120 0.65 -3.59 -9.80
C GLU A 120 2.10 -3.16 -9.53
N LEU A 121 2.37 -2.55 -8.37
CA LEU A 121 3.72 -2.13 -7.96
C LEU A 121 4.66 -3.29 -7.65
N VAL A 122 4.13 -4.37 -7.07
CA VAL A 122 4.94 -5.54 -6.66
C VAL A 122 5.12 -6.54 -7.80
N LYS A 123 4.20 -6.58 -8.76
CA LYS A 123 4.26 -7.48 -9.93
C LYS A 123 5.06 -6.92 -11.10
N SER A 124 5.42 -5.62 -11.09
CA SER A 124 6.27 -4.95 -12.08
C SER A 124 7.74 -4.99 -11.69
#